data_AF-A0A2M6GEY9-F1
#
_entry.id   AF-A0A2M6GEY9-F1
#
_cell.length_a   1.000
_cell.length_b   1.000
_cell.length_c   1.000
_cell.angle_alpha   90.00
_cell.angle_beta   90.00
_cell.angle_gamma   90.00
#
_symmetry.space_group_name_H-M   'P 1'
#
loop_
_entity.id
_entity.type
_entity.pdbx_description
1 polymer ?
#
loop_
_entity_poly.entity_id
_entity_poly.type
_entity_poly.pdbx_seq_one_letter_code
_entity_poly.pdbx_strand_id
1 'polypeptide(L)' 'MLQGNADGKFLSTEVAGCFVSAVFDLYTTSSGWSPTNKASFKYPDYSGNDVMYKIKSNTKINLKCY' A
#
# COMPACT_ATOMS: atom_id res chain seq x y z
N MET A 1 -1.40 -6.26 -7.06
CA MET A 1 -0.21 -5.70 -6.39
C MET A 1 0.90 -5.76 -7.42
N LEU A 2 1.56 -4.63 -7.73
CA LEU A 2 2.61 -4.47 -8.77
C LEU A 2 2.64 -5.61 -9.81
N GLN A 3 1.68 -5.58 -10.73
CA GLN A 3 1.41 -6.69 -11.64
C GLN A 3 2.46 -6.69 -12.76
N GLY A 4 3.45 -7.58 -12.69
CA GLY A 4 4.54 -7.73 -13.67
C GLY A 4 5.93 -7.32 -13.17
N ASN A 5 6.90 -7.22 -14.08
CA ASN A 5 8.33 -6.93 -13.81
C ASN A 5 8.63 -5.49 -13.33
N ALA A 6 7.65 -4.76 -12.79
CA ALA A 6 7.89 -3.41 -12.30
C ALA A 6 8.64 -3.47 -10.96
N ASP A 7 9.68 -2.63 -10.82
CA ASP A 7 10.48 -2.52 -9.59
C ASP A 7 9.95 -1.36 -8.72
N GLY A 8 9.67 -1.64 -7.46
CA GLY A 8 9.23 -0.63 -6.49
C GLY A 8 10.25 0.48 -6.25
N LYS A 9 11.52 0.27 -6.63
CA LYS A 9 12.58 1.30 -6.57
C LYS A 9 12.22 2.55 -7.36
N PHE A 10 11.50 2.42 -8.49
CA PHE A 10 11.11 3.58 -9.29
C PHE A 10 10.15 4.53 -8.57
N LEU A 11 9.39 4.02 -7.60
CA LEU A 11 8.43 4.80 -6.80
C LEU A 11 9.05 5.28 -5.48
N SER A 12 10.33 5.02 -5.24
CA SER A 12 11.04 5.50 -4.04
C SER A 12 11.24 7.01 -4.10
N THR A 13 11.29 7.65 -2.94
CA THR A 13 11.60 9.09 -2.82
C THR A 13 12.99 9.41 -3.36
N GLU A 14 13.92 8.45 -3.29
CA GLU A 14 15.27 8.54 -3.86
C GLU A 14 15.24 8.72 -5.39
N VAL A 15 14.42 7.94 -6.10
CA VAL A 15 14.33 7.98 -7.56
C VAL A 15 13.35 9.04 -8.05
N ALA A 16 12.22 9.20 -7.38
CA ALA A 16 11.18 10.16 -7.76
C ALA A 16 11.53 11.62 -7.40
N GLY A 17 12.56 11.83 -6.56
CA GLY A 17 13.04 13.16 -6.17
C GLY A 17 12.03 13.99 -5.37
N CYS A 18 11.02 13.34 -4.80
CA CYS A 18 9.91 13.96 -4.10
C CYS A 18 9.90 13.55 -2.61
N PHE A 19 9.24 14.34 -1.78
CA PHE A 19 9.15 14.13 -0.33
C PHE A 19 7.97 13.26 0.11
N VAL A 20 7.19 12.75 -0.85
CA VAL A 20 5.96 11.97 -0.62
C VAL A 20 6.17 10.53 -1.06
N SER A 21 5.68 9.59 -0.25
CA SER A 21 5.76 8.14 -0.51
C SER A 21 4.71 7.67 -1.52
N ALA A 22 4.88 6.44 -2.01
CA ALA A 22 3.88 5.77 -2.84
C ALA A 22 2.53 5.62 -2.10
N VAL A 23 1.43 5.82 -2.83
CA VAL A 23 0.05 5.70 -2.34
C VAL A 23 -0.67 4.62 -3.13
N PHE A 24 -1.40 3.75 -2.44
CA PHE A 24 -2.32 2.79 -3.06
C PHE A 24 -3.72 3.40 -3.05
N ASP A 25 -4.23 3.76 -4.22
CA ASP A 25 -5.56 4.35 -4.38
C ASP A 25 -6.29 3.77 -5.60
N LEU A 26 -7.61 3.94 -5.60
CA LEU A 26 -8.50 3.51 -6.68
C LEU A 26 -8.74 4.68 -7.62
N TYR A 27 -8.32 4.53 -8.87
CA TYR A 27 -8.48 5.55 -9.89
C TYR A 27 -9.23 5.00 -11.11
N THR A 28 -10.12 5.82 -11.67
CA THR A 28 -10.89 5.49 -12.87
C THR A 28 -10.85 6.67 -13.82
N THR A 29 -10.50 6.42 -15.07
CA THR A 29 -10.46 7.45 -16.10
C THR A 29 -10.97 6.90 -17.41
N SER A 30 -11.77 7.70 -18.11
CA SER A 30 -12.23 7.41 -19.47
C SER A 30 -11.29 7.98 -20.53
N SER A 31 -10.09 8.46 -20.14
CA SER A 31 -9.07 9.02 -21.04
C SER A 31 -9.62 10.06 -22.03
N GLY A 32 -10.54 10.90 -21.57
CA GLY A 32 -11.16 11.98 -22.35
C GLY A 32 -12.43 11.62 -23.11
N TRP A 33 -12.90 10.37 -23.03
CA TRP A 33 -14.13 9.93 -23.70
C TRP A 33 -15.33 9.96 -22.74
N SER A 34 -16.54 10.14 -23.25
CA SER A 34 -17.75 10.08 -22.43
C SER A 34 -17.91 8.66 -21.86
N PRO A 35 -17.94 8.48 -20.52
CA PRO A 35 -18.02 7.16 -19.93
C PRO A 35 -19.40 6.54 -20.18
N THR A 36 -19.42 5.34 -20.77
CA THR A 36 -20.64 4.54 -20.96
C THR A 36 -20.88 3.56 -19.82
N ASN A 37 -19.93 3.39 -18.91
CA ASN A 37 -19.97 2.39 -17.84
C ASN A 37 -19.45 2.97 -16.51
N LYS A 38 -19.87 2.37 -15.38
CA LYS A 38 -19.49 2.77 -14.02
C LYS A 38 -18.52 1.75 -13.44
N ALA A 39 -17.44 2.23 -12.84
CA ALA A 39 -16.61 1.43 -11.94
C ALA A 39 -17.18 1.52 -10.53
N SER A 40 -17.26 0.39 -9.83
CA SER A 40 -17.75 0.32 -8.45
C SER A 40 -16.83 -0.55 -7.62
N PHE A 41 -16.41 -0.03 -6.47
CA PHE A 41 -15.50 -0.72 -5.55
C PHE A 41 -16.24 -0.95 -4.25
N LYS A 42 -16.26 -2.20 -3.78
CA LYS A 42 -16.99 -2.57 -2.57
C LYS A 42 -16.20 -2.25 -1.31
N TYR A 43 -14.95 -2.73 -1.24
CA TYR A 43 -13.97 -2.43 -0.21
C TYR A 43 -12.59 -2.89 -0.69
N PRO A 44 -11.53 -2.08 -0.51
CA PRO A 44 -10.16 -2.54 -0.69
C PRO A 44 -9.73 -3.39 0.52
N ASP A 45 -9.08 -4.52 0.25
CA ASP A 45 -8.41 -5.31 1.28
C ASP A 45 -6.90 -5.03 1.24
N TYR A 46 -6.32 -4.70 2.38
CA TYR A 46 -4.90 -4.37 2.52
C TYR A 46 -4.32 -5.13 3.71
N SER A 47 -3.27 -5.92 3.44
CA SER A 47 -2.53 -6.67 4.46
C SER A 47 -1.02 -6.48 4.27
N GLY A 48 -0.31 -6.34 5.39
CA GLY A 48 1.15 -6.26 5.46
C GLY A 48 1.72 -7.52 6.10
N ASN A 49 2.76 -8.09 5.50
CA ASN A 49 3.48 -9.27 6.02
C ASN A 49 4.89 -8.87 6.50
N ASP A 50 4.95 -7.90 7.41
CA ASP A 50 6.20 -7.45 7.99
C ASP A 50 6.72 -8.48 9.01
N VAL A 51 8.01 -8.80 8.94
CA VAL A 51 8.70 -9.67 9.89
C VAL A 51 8.64 -9.12 11.32
N MET A 52 8.64 -7.80 11.50
CA MET A 52 8.52 -7.14 12.79
C MET A 52 7.19 -7.43 13.48
N TYR A 53 6.12 -7.67 12.71
CA TYR A 53 4.82 -8.06 13.25
C TYR A 53 4.86 -9.44 13.93
N LYS A 54 5.72 -10.35 13.42
CA LYS A 54 5.82 -11.74 13.93
C LYS A 54 6.61 -11.86 15.23
N ILE A 55 7.44 -10.87 15.58
CA ILE A 55 8.31 -10.92 16.77
C ILE A 55 7.52 -10.65 18.07
N LYS A 56 6.40 -9.91 18.00
CA LYS A 56 5.59 -9.57 19.19
C LYS A 56 4.73 -10.72 19.74
N SER A 57 4.47 -11.78 18.98
CA SER A 57 3.54 -12.84 19.45
C SER A 57 4.16 -13.82 20.46
N ASN A 58 5.50 -13.86 20.61
CA ASN A 58 6.20 -14.83 21.46
C ASN A 58 6.81 -14.24 22.74
N THR A 59 6.65 -12.94 23.02
CA THR A 59 7.27 -12.32 24.19
C THR A 59 6.21 -11.92 25.22
N LYS A 60 6.07 -12.71 26.30
CA LYS A 60 5.32 -12.30 27.50
C LYS A 60 6.10 -11.20 28.23
N ILE A 61 5.76 -9.94 27.97
CA ILE A 61 6.36 -8.81 28.67
C ILE A 61 5.60 -8.62 30.00
N ASN A 62 6.23 -8.98 31.13
CA ASN A 62 5.73 -8.64 32.45
C ASN A 62 6.02 -7.15 32.72
N LEU A 63 5.05 -6.29 32.40
CA LEU A 63 5.11 -4.88 32.82
C LEU A 63 4.74 -4.80 34.31
N LYS A 64 5.73 -4.54 35.16
CA LYS A 64 5.47 -3.92 36.47
C LYS A 64 5.48 -2.40 36.27
N CYS A 65 4.32 -1.80 36.43
CA CYS A 65 4.21 -0.35 36.61
C CYS A 65 4.78 0.00 37.99
N TYR A 66 5.67 0.99 38.02
CA TYR A 66 6.09 1.68 39.25
C TYR A 66 5.17 2.87 39.50
#